data_AF-A0A959BY71-F1
#
_entry.id   AF-A0A959BY71-F1
#
_cell.length_a   1.000
_cell.length_b   1.000
_cell.length_c   1.000
_cell.angle_alpha   90.00
_cell.angle_beta   90.00
_cell.angle_gamma   90.00
#
_symmetry.space_group_name_H-M   'P 1'
#
loop_
_entity.id
_entity.type
_entity.pdbx_description
1 polymer ?
#
loop_
_entity_poly.entity_id
_entity_poly.type
_entity_poly.pdbx_seq_one_letter_code
_entity_poly.pdbx_strand_id
1 'polypeptide(L)'
;MTTQTLLISRSGYILKSAGNLLPGHWLLHHCARQTFPLVESLWPQLLGLRPEGPGLQLECVAQPHPRLSGFYNFSFRQLGGRNNYLELSIHCRTQQAIRSRKEAQQRNESAL
;
A
#
# COMPACT_ATOMS: atom_id res chain seq x y z
N MET A 1 1.36 -6.30 14.41
CA MET A 1 1.73 -5.88 13.03
C MET A 1 0.87 -4.69 12.65
N THR A 2 1.46 -3.61 12.14
CA THR A 2 0.72 -2.39 11.78
C THR A 2 0.33 -2.44 10.32
N THR A 3 -0.97 -2.43 10.03
CA THR A 3 -1.51 -2.67 8.69
C THR A 3 -2.75 -1.81 8.42
N GLN A 4 -3.08 -1.66 7.15
CA GLN A 4 -4.31 -1.00 6.70
C GLN A 4 -4.80 -1.68 5.43
N THR A 5 -6.08 -2.03 5.39
CA THR A 5 -6.75 -2.53 4.20
C THR A 5 -7.88 -1.57 3.83
N LEU A 6 -7.91 -1.19 2.56
CA LEU A 6 -8.88 -0.27 1.97
C LEU A 6 -9.64 -0.98 0.86
N LEU A 7 -10.96 -0.82 0.86
CA LEU A 7 -11.79 -1.16 -0.28
C LEU A 7 -12.02 0.10 -1.09
N ILE A 8 -11.63 0.09 -2.36
CA ILE A 8 -11.65 1.25 -3.24
C ILE A 8 -12.59 0.98 -4.41
N SER A 9 -13.47 1.94 -4.71
CA SER A 9 -14.35 1.89 -5.88
C SER A 9 -13.58 2.05 -7.17
N ARG A 10 -14.18 1.67 -8.31
CA ARG A 10 -13.59 1.89 -9.63
C ARG A 10 -13.36 3.38 -9.96
N SER A 11 -14.06 4.29 -9.29
CA SER A 11 -13.86 5.74 -9.40
C SER A 11 -12.77 6.28 -8.46
N GLY A 12 -12.15 5.43 -7.64
CA GLY A 12 -11.06 5.78 -6.74
C GLY A 12 -11.48 6.16 -5.33
N TYR A 13 -12.76 6.05 -4.97
CA TYR A 13 -13.23 6.40 -3.61
C TYR A 13 -13.02 5.25 -2.63
N ILE A 14 -12.53 5.56 -1.44
CA ILE A 14 -12.38 4.60 -0.35
C ILE A 14 -13.75 4.35 0.28
N LEU A 15 -14.25 3.12 0.13
CA LEU A 15 -15.56 2.68 0.60
C LEU A 15 -15.49 2.05 1.99
N LYS A 16 -14.37 1.38 2.30
CA LYS A 16 -14.11 0.76 3.60
C LYS A 16 -12.64 0.92 3.97
N SER A 17 -12.38 0.98 5.26
CA SER A 17 -11.04 1.08 5.83
C SER A 17 -10.97 0.25 7.10
N ALA A 18 -10.01 -0.67 7.18
CA ALA A 18 -9.77 -1.52 8.35
C ALA A 18 -8.28 -1.55 8.66
N GLY A 19 -7.90 -1.39 9.93
CA GLY A 19 -6.49 -1.37 10.34
C GLY A 19 -6.16 -0.25 11.31
N ASN A 20 -4.88 0.03 11.47
CA ASN A 20 -4.35 0.92 12.49
C ASN A 20 -3.20 1.83 12.01
N LEU A 21 -2.96 1.93 10.69
CA LEU A 21 -1.96 2.88 10.17
C LEU A 21 -2.50 4.31 10.14
N LEU A 22 -3.75 4.47 9.70
CA LEU A 22 -4.41 5.75 9.58
C LEU A 22 -5.82 5.65 10.17
N PRO A 23 -6.33 6.70 10.84
CA PRO A 23 -7.69 6.70 11.34
C PRO A 23 -8.70 6.48 10.20
N GLY A 24 -9.63 5.55 10.36
CA GLY A 24 -10.60 5.22 9.31
C GLY A 24 -11.42 6.41 8.84
N HIS A 25 -11.79 7.32 9.75
CA HIS A 25 -12.54 8.54 9.43
C HIS A 25 -11.75 9.57 8.60
N TRP A 26 -10.42 9.48 8.52
CA TRP A 26 -9.62 10.28 7.57
C TRP A 26 -9.65 9.73 6.15
N LEU A 27 -10.04 8.47 6.00
CA LEU A 27 -9.92 7.72 4.75
C LEU A 27 -11.28 7.51 4.08
N LEU A 28 -12.33 7.26 4.85
CA LEU A 28 -13.66 6.98 4.31
C LEU A 28 -14.15 8.11 3.42
N HIS A 29 -14.65 7.75 2.23
CA HIS A 29 -15.15 8.65 1.19
C HIS A 29 -14.11 9.59 0.55
N HIS A 30 -12.84 9.52 0.96
CA HIS A 30 -11.76 10.21 0.26
C HIS A 30 -11.35 9.46 -1.01
N CYS A 31 -10.75 10.19 -1.95
CA CYS A 31 -10.18 9.63 -3.16
C CYS A 31 -8.80 9.03 -2.86
N ALA A 32 -8.65 7.71 -2.99
CA ALA A 32 -7.40 6.99 -2.74
C ALA A 32 -6.23 7.52 -3.60
N ARG A 33 -6.54 7.96 -4.83
CA ARG A 33 -5.60 8.58 -5.77
C ARG A 33 -4.98 9.87 -5.22
N GLN A 34 -5.77 10.65 -4.49
CA GLN A 34 -5.32 11.90 -3.86
C GLN A 34 -4.65 11.63 -2.51
N THR A 35 -5.14 10.63 -1.78
CA THR A 35 -4.58 10.23 -0.47
C THR A 35 -3.19 9.62 -0.63
N PHE A 36 -2.99 8.79 -1.65
CA PHE A 36 -1.74 8.09 -1.91
C PHE A 36 -1.26 8.41 -3.33
N PRO A 37 -0.26 9.29 -3.51
CA PRO A 37 0.22 9.68 -4.84
C PRO A 37 0.68 8.49 -5.72
N LEU A 38 1.19 7.42 -5.10
CA LEU A 38 1.54 6.18 -5.79
C LEU A 38 0.33 5.50 -6.45
N VAL A 39 -0.85 5.62 -5.85
CA VAL A 39 -2.09 5.05 -6.39
C VAL A 39 -2.52 5.82 -7.64
N GLU A 40 -2.29 7.14 -7.69
CA GLU A 40 -2.55 7.94 -8.89
C GLU A 40 -1.68 7.48 -10.06
N SER A 41 -0.36 7.33 -9.84
CA SER A 41 0.57 6.97 -10.91
C SER A 41 0.35 5.57 -11.47
N LEU A 42 -0.21 4.67 -10.67
CA LEU A 42 -0.50 3.29 -11.04
C LEU A 42 -1.96 3.06 -11.44
N TRP A 43 -2.81 4.09 -11.38
CA TRP A 43 -4.26 3.94 -11.54
C TRP A 43 -4.65 3.21 -12.83
N PRO A 44 -4.09 3.53 -14.02
CA PRO A 44 -4.41 2.82 -15.24
C PRO A 44 -4.10 1.31 -15.17
N GLN A 45 -2.98 0.93 -14.54
CA GLN A 45 -2.56 -0.45 -14.36
C GLN A 45 -3.47 -1.17 -13.36
N LEU A 46 -3.84 -0.48 -12.28
CA LEU A 46 -4.75 -1.00 -11.25
C LEU A 46 -6.15 -1.29 -11.82
N LEU A 47 -6.64 -0.44 -12.73
CA LEU A 47 -7.90 -0.66 -13.44
C LEU A 47 -7.86 -1.83 -14.44
N GLY A 48 -6.66 -2.20 -14.89
CA GLY A 48 -6.42 -3.30 -15.82
C GLY A 48 -6.18 -4.65 -15.15
N LEU A 49 -6.19 -4.71 -13.81
CA LEU A 49 -6.06 -5.98 -13.08
C LEU A 49 -7.23 -6.92 -13.44
N ARG A 50 -7.03 -8.21 -13.20
CA ARG A 50 -8.09 -9.22 -13.36
C ARG A 50 -8.43 -9.78 -11.99
N PRO A 51 -9.72 -10.02 -11.68
CA PRO A 51 -10.13 -10.58 -10.38
C PRO A 51 -9.43 -11.90 -10.00
N GLU A 52 -9.21 -12.77 -10.99
CA GLU A 52 -8.54 -14.06 -10.81
C GLU A 52 -7.06 -14.02 -11.16
N GLY A 53 -6.55 -12.84 -11.54
CA GLY A 53 -5.15 -12.65 -11.90
C GLY A 53 -4.27 -12.38 -10.67
N PRO A 54 -2.94 -12.45 -10.84
CA PRO A 54 -2.02 -11.98 -9.83
C PRO A 54 -2.27 -10.49 -9.57
N GLY A 55 -2.30 -10.11 -8.30
CA GLY A 55 -2.34 -8.70 -7.89
C GLY A 55 -1.02 -7.98 -8.17
N LEU A 56 -1.01 -6.67 -7.95
CA LEU A 56 0.22 -5.87 -8.00
C LEU A 56 0.80 -5.75 -6.58
N GLN A 57 2.10 -5.98 -6.42
CA GLN A 57 2.79 -5.80 -5.15
C GLN A 57 3.96 -4.85 -5.32
N LEU A 58 4.11 -3.93 -4.37
CA LEU A 58 5.21 -2.98 -4.29
C LEU A 58 5.81 -3.08 -2.90
N GLU A 59 7.12 -3.30 -2.84
CA GLU A 59 7.83 -3.46 -1.59
C GLU A 59 8.64 -2.21 -1.26
N CYS A 60 8.84 -1.98 0.04
CA CYS A 60 9.73 -0.93 0.54
C CYS A 60 9.42 0.48 0.01
N VAL A 61 8.13 0.81 -0.17
CA VAL A 61 7.69 2.15 -0.56
C VAL A 61 7.97 3.12 0.59
N ALA A 62 8.82 4.11 0.33
CA ALA A 62 9.15 5.15 1.28
C ALA A 62 8.02 6.18 1.37
N GLN A 63 7.58 6.49 2.59
CA GLN A 63 6.68 7.59 2.93
C GLN A 63 5.48 7.77 1.96
N PRO A 64 4.58 6.77 1.87
CA PRO A 64 3.49 6.77 0.90
C PRO A 64 2.38 7.79 1.19
N HIS A 65 2.38 8.39 2.39
CA HIS A 65 1.41 9.38 2.85
C HIS A 65 2.11 10.36 3.81
N PRO A 66 1.75 11.66 3.86
CA PRO A 66 2.43 12.64 4.72
C PRO A 66 2.49 12.29 6.22
N ARG A 67 1.53 11.49 6.69
CA ARG A 67 1.45 11.02 8.09
C ARG A 67 2.10 9.64 8.33
N LEU A 68 2.62 9.00 7.29
CA LEU A 68 3.23 7.68 7.36
C LEU A 68 4.73 7.80 7.10
N SER A 69 5.53 7.86 8.16
CA SER A 69 6.99 7.88 8.06
C SER A 69 7.58 6.47 8.09
N GLY A 70 8.44 6.17 7.10
CA GLY A 70 9.15 4.90 7.01
C GLY A 70 8.87 4.14 5.71
N PHE A 71 8.90 2.81 5.79
CA PHE A 71 8.83 1.91 4.63
C PHE A 71 7.62 1.00 4.72
N TYR A 72 6.92 0.85 3.60
CA TYR A 72 5.64 0.14 3.55
C TYR A 72 5.57 -0.75 2.32
N ASN A 73 4.90 -1.89 2.46
CA ASN A 73 4.53 -2.72 1.31
C ASN A 73 3.08 -2.43 0.94
N PHE A 74 2.82 -2.28 -0.36
CA PHE A 74 1.50 -2.11 -0.93
C PHE A 74 1.17 -3.38 -1.71
N SER A 75 -0.03 -3.90 -1.51
CA SER A 75 -0.58 -4.96 -2.35
C SER A 75 -1.96 -4.56 -2.84
N PHE A 76 -2.17 -4.75 -4.14
CA PHE A 76 -3.39 -4.40 -4.83
C PHE A 76 -3.98 -5.65 -5.45
N ARG A 77 -5.27 -5.86 -5.22
CA ARG A 77 -6.01 -6.98 -5.82
C ARG A 77 -7.37 -6.50 -6.28
N GLN A 78 -7.75 -6.89 -7.48
CA GLN A 78 -9.13 -6.69 -7.92
C GLN A 78 -10.01 -7.77 -7.30
N LEU A 79 -11.12 -7.34 -6.69
CA LEU A 79 -12.12 -8.26 -6.16
C LEU A 79 -13.13 -8.60 -7.25
N GLY A 80 -13.46 -9.89 -7.35
CA GLY A 80 -14.50 -10.38 -8.26
C GLY A 80 -15.89 -9.85 -7.91
N GLY A 81 -16.77 -9.81 -8.91
CA GLY A 81 -18.17 -9.40 -8.76
C GLY A 81 -18.56 -8.22 -9.67
N ARG A 82 -19.83 -7.81 -9.59
CA ARG A 82 -20.43 -6.81 -10.50
C ARG A 82 -19.74 -5.45 -10.48
N ASN A 83 -19.12 -5.06 -9.36
CA ASN A 83 -18.67 -3.68 -9.14
C ASN A 83 -17.16 -3.47 -9.32
N ASN A 84 -16.39 -4.54 -9.59
CA ASN A 84 -14.95 -4.48 -9.86
C ASN A 84 -14.17 -3.61 -8.85
N TYR A 85 -14.31 -3.91 -7.57
CA TYR A 85 -13.63 -3.17 -6.52
C TYR A 85 -12.14 -3.50 -6.47
N LEU A 86 -11.34 -2.54 -6.01
CA LEU A 86 -9.93 -2.73 -5.74
C LEU A 86 -9.71 -2.82 -4.24
N GLU A 87 -9.03 -3.86 -3.80
CA GLU A 87 -8.51 -3.99 -2.44
C GLU A 87 -7.06 -3.50 -2.43
N LEU A 88 -6.76 -2.54 -1.56
CA LEU A 88 -5.41 -2.08 -1.27
C LEU A 88 -5.06 -2.47 0.16
N SER A 89 -4.02 -3.28 0.35
CA SER A 89 -3.43 -3.53 1.66
C SER A 89 -2.07 -2.85 1.78
N ILE A 90 -1.85 -2.19 2.92
CA ILE A 90 -0.64 -1.45 3.27
C ILE A 90 -0.09 -2.07 4.54
N HIS A 91 1.17 -2.49 4.51
CA HIS A 91 1.84 -3.12 5.64
C HIS A 91 3.08 -2.31 6.01
N CYS A 92 3.20 -1.91 7.28
CA CYS A 92 4.42 -1.28 7.76
C CYS A 92 5.57 -2.30 7.80
N ARG A 93 6.66 -1.95 7.13
CA ARG A 93 7.92 -2.72 7.08
C ARG A 93 9.11 -1.93 7.60
N THR A 94 8.91 -0.74 8.15
CA THR A 94 9.97 0.16 8.61
C THR A 94 11.01 -0.53 9.51
N GLN A 95 10.59 -1.27 10.54
CA GLN A 95 11.54 -1.96 11.43
C GLN A 95 12.35 -3.03 10.71
N GLN A 96 11.72 -3.77 9.80
CA GLN A 96 12.40 -4.79 9.00
C GLN A 96 13.40 -4.15 8.04
N ALA A 97 13.01 -3.08 7.34
CA ALA A 97 13.88 -2.33 6.44
C ALA A 97 15.10 -1.74 7.18
N ILE A 98 14.90 -1.18 8.39
CA ILE A 98 15.99 -0.69 9.24
C ILE A 98 16.94 -1.82 9.62
N ARG A 99 16.40 -3.00 10.00
CA ARG A 99 17.21 -4.16 10.35
C ARG A 99 18.04 -4.65 9.16
N SER A 100 17.41 -4.86 8.01
CA SER A 100 18.10 -5.29 6.80
C SER A 100 19.19 -4.30 6.37
N ARG A 101 18.96 -2.99 6.54
CA ARG A 101 19.99 -1.97 6.28
C ARG A 101 21.19 -2.09 7.22
N LYS A 102 20.95 -2.29 8.52
CA LYS A 102 22.02 -2.48 9.52
C LYS A 102 22.84 -3.75 9.24
N GLU A 103 22.17 -4.85 8.91
CA GLU A 103 22.82 -6.11 8.56
C GLU A 103 23.68 -5.96 7.28
N ALA A 104 23.17 -5.26 6.26
CA ALA A 104 23.93 -4.99 5.04
C ALA A 104 25.14 -4.09 5.31
N GLN A 105 24.99 -3.07 6.15
CA GLN A 105 26.09 -2.19 6.54
C GLN A 105 27.20 -2.96 7.28
N GLN A 106 26.83 -3.79 8.26
CA GLN A 106 27.79 -4.61 9.00
C GLN A 106 28.57 -5.57 8.08
N ARG A 107 27.90 -6.18 7.10
CA ARG A 107 28.56 -7.05 6.12
C ARG A 107 29.57 -6.29 5.27
N ASN A 108 29.22 -5.09 4.81
CA ASN A 108 30.12 -4.27 4.01
C ASN A 108 31.32 -3.79 4.82
N GLU A 109 31.11 -3.39 6.09
CA GLU A 109 32.19 -2.98 7.00
C GLU A 109 33.13 -4.14 7.34
N SER A 110 32.61 -5.38 7.47
CA SER A 110 33.44 -6.57 7.71
C SER A 110 34.18 -7.09 6.48
N ALA A 111 33.82 -6.59 5.29
CA ALA A 111 34.43 -6.96 4.02
C ALA A 111 35.50 -5.95 3.54
N LEU A 112 35.67 -4.85 4.28
CA LEU A 112 36.72 -3.84 4.12
C LEU A 112 37.89 -4.15 5.06
#